data_AF-A0A2V9WEX8-F1
#
_entry.id   AF-A0A2V9WEX8-F1
#
_cell.length_a   1.000
_cell.length_b   1.000
_cell.length_c   1.000
_cell.angle_alpha   90.00
_cell.angle_beta   90.00
_cell.angle_gamma   90.00
#
_symmetry.space_group_name_H-M   'P 1'
#
loop_
_entity.id
_entity.type
_entity.pdbx_description
1 polymer ?
#
loop_
_entity_poly.entity_id
_entity_poly.type
_entity_poly.pdbx_seq_one_letter_code
_entity_poly.pdbx_strand_id
1 'polypeptide(L)'
;MIGRTAKTVLRHARQLVRPSRKVCPFCFQADHIGGRNHIPHVTVEVCQAHHVWLTEERFAAGAEMKKQPHTIKSVEMALRALAVTGRAVASAMQKLCEGLEFCAEMLKGARR
;
A
#
# COMPACT_ATOMS: atom_id res chain seq x y z
N MET A 1 5.38 15.47 -37.82
CA MET A 1 5.05 14.05 -38.07
C MET A 1 3.59 13.80 -37.72
N ILE A 2 2.76 13.80 -38.76
CA ILE A 2 1.33 13.45 -38.74
C ILE A 2 1.24 11.92 -38.61
N GLY A 3 0.31 11.42 -37.79
CA GLY A 3 -0.19 10.04 -37.96
C GLY A 3 0.07 9.01 -36.86
N ARG A 4 0.17 9.37 -35.56
CA ARG A 4 -0.25 8.38 -34.54
C ARG A 4 -1.78 8.31 -34.63
N THR A 5 -2.29 7.28 -35.29
CA THR A 5 -3.72 6.95 -35.35
C THR A 5 -4.32 7.13 -33.96
N ALA A 6 -5.47 7.80 -33.83
CA ALA A 6 -6.06 8.12 -32.53
C ALA A 6 -6.20 6.88 -31.61
N LYS A 7 -6.40 5.69 -32.20
CA LYS A 7 -6.33 4.38 -31.52
C LYS A 7 -5.00 4.12 -30.81
N THR A 8 -3.88 4.47 -31.41
CA THR A 8 -2.52 4.26 -30.90
C THR A 8 -2.21 5.21 -29.75
N VAL A 9 -2.67 6.47 -29.84
CA VAL A 9 -2.58 7.45 -28.74
C VAL A 9 -3.43 7.02 -27.56
N LEU A 10 -4.67 6.58 -27.79
CA LEU A 10 -5.56 6.07 -26.74
C LEU A 10 -5.05 4.76 -26.13
N ARG A 11 -4.47 3.86 -26.94
CA ARG A 11 -3.84 2.63 -26.44
C ARG A 11 -2.62 2.93 -25.56
N HIS A 12 -1.78 3.87 -25.97
CA HIS A 12 -0.62 4.30 -25.20
C HIS A 12 -1.03 5.04 -23.92
N ALA A 13 -2.07 5.88 -23.97
CA ALA A 13 -2.65 6.51 -22.79
C ALA A 13 -3.25 5.48 -21.82
N ARG A 14 -3.96 4.45 -22.32
CA ARG A 14 -4.47 3.32 -21.52
C ARG A 14 -3.38 2.39 -20.98
N GLN A 15 -2.19 2.38 -21.57
CA GLN A 15 -1.03 1.66 -21.05
C GLN A 15 -0.26 2.46 -20.00
N LEU A 16 -0.23 3.79 -20.14
CA LEU A 16 0.36 4.73 -19.18
C LEU A 16 -0.52 4.89 -17.93
N VAL A 17 -1.83 4.96 -18.13
CA VAL A 17 -2.84 4.84 -17.07
C VAL A 17 -3.00 3.35 -16.82
N ARG A 18 -2.08 2.73 -16.07
CA ARG A 18 -2.29 1.36 -15.59
C ARG A 18 -3.70 1.29 -15.02
N PRO A 19 -4.58 0.38 -15.49
CA PRO A 19 -5.89 0.23 -14.86
C PRO A 19 -5.65 0.08 -13.37
N SER A 20 -6.47 0.74 -12.56
CA SER A 20 -6.55 0.45 -11.12
C SER A 20 -6.49 -1.06 -11.01
N ARG A 21 -5.38 -1.57 -10.48
CA ARG A 21 -5.26 -3.02 -10.34
C ARG A 21 -6.38 -3.36 -9.36
N LYS A 22 -7.40 -4.06 -9.84
CA LYS A 22 -8.50 -4.56 -8.99
C LYS A 22 -7.98 -5.41 -7.83
N VAL A 23 -6.71 -5.80 -7.86
CA VAL A 23 -6.06 -6.55 -6.80
C VAL A 23 -4.62 -6.09 -6.65
N CYS A 24 -4.18 -5.86 -5.42
CA CYS A 24 -2.81 -5.52 -5.11
C CYS A 24 -1.88 -6.73 -5.37
N PRO A 25 -0.71 -6.55 -6.02
CA PRO A 25 0.24 -7.65 -6.27
C PRO A 25 0.75 -8.31 -4.99
N PHE A 26 0.89 -7.53 -3.92
CA PHE A 26 1.28 -8.02 -2.60
C PHE A 26 0.20 -8.93 -1.97
N CYS A 27 -1.09 -8.74 -2.32
CA CYS A 27 -2.15 -9.65 -1.87
C CYS A 27 -2.03 -11.06 -2.48
N PHE A 28 -1.42 -11.20 -3.66
CA PHE A 28 -1.22 -12.50 -4.31
C PHE A 28 0.11 -13.17 -3.95
N GLN A 29 1.12 -12.41 -3.53
CA GLN A 29 2.47 -12.93 -3.27
C GLN A 29 2.66 -13.55 -1.87
N ALA A 30 1.59 -13.80 -1.12
CA ALA A 30 1.63 -14.33 0.26
C ALA A 30 2.31 -13.42 1.31
N ASP A 31 2.75 -12.21 0.93
CA ASP A 31 3.40 -11.21 1.80
C ASP A 31 2.39 -10.36 2.59
N HIS A 32 1.09 -10.65 2.51
CA HIS A 32 0.08 -10.03 3.35
C HIS A 32 -0.12 -10.85 4.62
N ILE A 33 -0.38 -10.21 5.77
CA ILE A 33 -0.62 -10.86 7.09
C ILE A 33 -1.67 -12.00 7.01
N GLY A 34 -2.58 -11.98 6.04
CA GLY A 34 -3.62 -13.00 5.84
C GLY A 34 -3.22 -14.21 4.98
N GLY A 35 -2.05 -14.21 4.34
CA GLY A 35 -1.56 -15.32 3.49
C GLY A 35 -2.58 -15.79 2.44
N ARG A 36 -2.67 -17.11 2.22
CA ARG A 36 -3.61 -17.76 1.28
C ARG A 36 -5.07 -17.77 1.75
N ASN A 37 -5.35 -17.36 3.00
CA ASN A 37 -6.68 -17.40 3.60
C ASN A 37 -7.45 -16.08 3.44
N HIS A 38 -6.98 -15.20 2.55
CA HIS A 38 -7.64 -13.94 2.25
C HIS A 38 -9.00 -14.17 1.59
N ILE A 39 -10.03 -13.45 2.04
CA ILE A 39 -11.33 -13.39 1.37
C ILE A 39 -11.30 -12.17 0.43
N PRO A 40 -10.98 -12.34 -0.87
CA PRO A 40 -10.51 -11.23 -1.70
C PRO A 40 -11.53 -10.10 -1.83
N HIS A 41 -12.82 -10.41 -1.87
CA HIS A 41 -13.88 -9.40 -1.99
C HIS A 41 -14.10 -8.57 -0.72
N VAL A 42 -13.65 -9.04 0.45
CA VAL A 42 -13.70 -8.28 1.71
C VAL A 42 -12.45 -7.42 1.87
N THR A 43 -11.32 -7.93 1.41
CA THR A 43 -10.02 -7.38 1.80
C THR A 43 -9.40 -6.49 0.74
N VAL A 44 -9.72 -6.68 -0.54
CA VAL A 44 -9.19 -5.85 -1.63
C VAL A 44 -9.50 -4.37 -1.44
N GLU A 45 -10.73 -4.01 -1.08
CA GLU A 45 -11.12 -2.61 -0.91
C GLU A 45 -10.34 -1.94 0.23
N VAL A 46 -10.21 -2.64 1.36
CA VAL A 46 -9.45 -2.18 2.54
C VAL A 46 -7.96 -2.05 2.20
N CYS A 47 -7.39 -3.05 1.54
CA CYS A 47 -5.99 -3.01 1.09
C CYS A 47 -5.77 -1.84 0.13
N GLN A 48 -6.66 -1.63 -0.83
CA GLN A 48 -6.54 -0.56 -1.82
C GLN A 48 -6.61 0.82 -1.17
N ALA A 49 -7.54 1.02 -0.23
CA ALA A 49 -7.60 2.24 0.58
C ALA A 49 -6.29 2.46 1.36
N HIS A 50 -5.76 1.42 2.01
CA HIS A 50 -4.49 1.51 2.74
C HIS A 50 -3.32 1.87 1.79
N HIS A 51 -3.26 1.26 0.60
CA HIS A 51 -2.22 1.57 -0.38
C HIS A 51 -2.30 3.00 -0.91
N VAL A 52 -3.51 3.53 -1.12
CA VAL A 52 -3.71 4.94 -1.49
C VAL A 52 -3.18 5.82 -0.37
N TRP A 53 -3.60 5.59 0.88
CA TRP A 53 -3.14 6.35 2.03
C TRP A 53 -1.60 6.34 2.18
N LEU A 54 -0.96 5.15 2.13
CA LEU A 54 0.51 5.06 2.18
C LEU A 54 1.19 5.78 1.01
N THR A 55 0.55 5.82 -0.14
CA THR A 55 1.08 6.51 -1.32
C THR A 55 1.02 8.02 -1.13
N GLU A 56 -0.08 8.54 -0.60
CA GLU A 56 -0.24 9.95 -0.25
C GLU A 56 0.76 10.38 0.83
N GLU A 57 0.93 9.59 1.89
CA GLU A 57 1.93 9.84 2.94
C GLU A 57 3.37 9.84 2.40
N ARG A 58 3.67 8.96 1.45
CA ARG A 58 4.97 8.95 0.75
C ARG A 58 5.17 10.21 -0.08
N PHE A 59 4.15 10.64 -0.82
CA PHE A 59 4.21 11.89 -1.56
C PHE A 59 4.41 13.09 -0.62
N ALA A 60 3.68 13.15 0.49
CA ALA A 60 3.83 14.20 1.51
C ALA A 60 5.25 14.21 2.13
N ALA A 61 5.86 13.04 2.30
CA ALA A 61 7.25 12.92 2.76
C ALA A 61 8.31 13.27 1.68
N GLY A 62 7.87 13.66 0.48
CA GLY A 62 8.75 13.95 -0.66
C GLY A 62 9.37 12.70 -1.29
N ALA A 63 8.80 11.51 -1.05
CA ALA A 63 9.20 10.27 -1.71
C ALA A 63 8.51 10.16 -3.07
N GLU A 64 9.15 10.70 -4.10
CA GLU A 64 8.65 10.59 -5.47
C GLU A 64 8.64 9.13 -5.93
N MET A 65 7.45 8.64 -6.29
CA MET A 65 7.25 7.27 -6.78
C MET A 65 7.61 7.10 -8.27
N LYS A 66 8.58 7.88 -8.76
CA LYS A 66 9.08 7.87 -10.14
C LYS A 66 10.52 7.39 -10.16
N LYS A 67 10.92 6.78 -11.29
CA LYS A 67 12.31 6.40 -11.51
C LYS A 67 13.17 7.66 -11.51
N GLN A 68 14.14 7.71 -10.60
CA GLN A 68 15.06 8.83 -10.49
C GLN A 68 16.24 8.64 -11.46
N PRO A 69 16.76 9.72 -12.06
CA PRO A 69 17.89 9.65 -12.99
C PRO A 69 19.21 9.34 -12.30
N HIS A 70 19.34 9.67 -11.01
CA HIS A 70 20.56 9.50 -10.22
C HIS A 70 20.39 8.49 -9.09
N THR A 71 21.43 7.70 -8.83
CA THR A 71 21.42 6.67 -7.78
C THR A 71 21.24 7.27 -6.40
N ILE A 72 21.94 8.36 -6.06
CA ILE A 72 21.80 9.03 -4.75
C ILE A 72 20.35 9.47 -4.52
N LYS A 73 19.71 10.07 -5.55
CA LYS A 73 18.31 10.48 -5.44
C LYS A 73 17.37 9.28 -5.29
N SER A 74 17.63 8.18 -5.99
CA SER A 74 16.89 6.93 -5.81
C SER A 74 16.96 6.41 -4.37
N VAL A 75 18.16 6.43 -3.76
CA VAL A 75 18.36 6.03 -2.36
C VAL A 75 17.63 6.98 -1.41
N GLU A 76 17.71 8.29 -1.63
CA GLU A 76 16.97 9.29 -0.84
C GLU A 76 15.46 9.01 -0.86
N MET A 77 14.87 8.76 -2.03
CA MET A 77 13.44 8.44 -2.17
C MET A 77 13.08 7.13 -1.44
N ALA A 78 13.95 6.12 -1.53
CA ALA A 78 13.76 4.85 -0.82
C ALA A 78 13.78 5.04 0.70
N LEU A 79 14.71 5.83 1.23
CA LEU A 79 14.78 6.13 2.67
C LEU A 79 13.56 6.89 3.17
N ARG A 80 13.07 7.88 2.40
CA ARG A 80 11.83 8.60 2.73
C ARG A 80 10.61 7.69 2.73
N ALA A 81 10.49 6.81 1.73
CA ALA A 81 9.41 5.83 1.66
C ALA A 81 9.47 4.80 2.81
N LEU A 82 10.69 4.39 3.19
CA LEU A 82 10.94 3.51 4.32
C LEU A 82 10.52 4.16 5.63
N ALA A 83 10.84 5.44 5.86
CA ALA A 83 10.44 6.16 7.06
C ALA A 83 8.91 6.22 7.25
N VAL A 84 8.15 6.46 6.16
CA VAL A 84 6.69 6.41 6.18
C VAL A 84 6.19 5.02 6.56
N THR A 85 6.77 3.99 5.94
CA THR A 85 6.39 2.59 6.19
C THR A 85 6.69 2.20 7.64
N GLY A 86 7.86 2.59 8.17
CA GLY A 86 8.25 2.35 9.56
C GLY A 86 7.28 2.97 10.57
N ARG A 87 6.82 4.21 10.32
CA ARG A 87 5.80 4.85 11.17
C ARG A 87 4.45 4.11 11.13
N ALA A 88 4.02 3.67 9.94
CA ALA A 88 2.78 2.91 9.79
C ALA A 88 2.84 1.57 10.55
N VAL A 89 3.97 0.86 10.46
CA VAL A 89 4.20 -0.37 11.22
C VAL A 89 4.18 -0.11 12.73
N ALA A 90 4.87 0.92 13.20
CA ALA A 90 4.89 1.27 14.63
C ALA A 90 3.48 1.58 15.16
N SER A 91 2.68 2.35 14.41
CA SER A 91 1.28 2.63 14.78
C SER A 91 0.41 1.36 14.79
N ALA A 92 0.61 0.45 13.83
CA ALA A 92 -0.11 -0.82 13.81
C ALA A 92 0.25 -1.70 15.02
N MET A 93 1.52 -1.76 15.41
CA MET A 93 1.96 -2.50 16.60
C MET A 93 1.32 -1.94 17.88
N GLN A 94 1.26 -0.61 18.03
CA GLN A 94 0.61 0.02 19.17
C GLN A 94 -0.87 -0.38 19.28
N LYS A 95 -1.61 -0.33 18.16
CA LYS A 95 -3.02 -0.74 18.12
C LYS A 95 -3.23 -2.22 18.43
N LEU A 96 -2.30 -3.08 18.04
CA LEU A 96 -2.34 -4.51 18.39
C LEU A 96 -2.15 -4.71 19.89
N CYS A 97 -1.21 -3.99 20.52
CA CYS A 97 -1.05 -4.02 21.97
C CYS A 97 -2.33 -3.57 22.69
N GLU A 98 -2.92 -2.44 22.29
CA GLU A 98 -4.19 -1.93 22.83
C GLU A 98 -5.33 -2.97 22.67
N GLY A 99 -5.41 -3.62 21.51
CA GLY A 99 -6.38 -4.68 21.25
C GLY A 99 -6.18 -5.93 22.11
N LEU A 100 -4.93 -6.30 22.39
CA LEU A 100 -4.61 -7.41 23.29
C LEU A 100 -4.96 -7.09 24.74
N GLU A 101 -4.69 -5.87 25.20
CA GLU A 101 -5.10 -5.39 26.52
C GLU A 101 -6.62 -5.44 26.68
N PHE A 102 -7.36 -4.95 25.68
CA PHE A 102 -8.82 -5.06 25.65
C PHE A 102 -9.30 -6.52 25.73
N CYS A 103 -8.73 -7.41 24.93
CA CYS A 103 -9.06 -8.84 24.98
C CYS A 103 -8.78 -9.45 26.36
N ALA A 104 -7.66 -9.10 26.98
CA ALA A 104 -7.29 -9.57 28.30
C ALA A 104 -8.31 -9.12 29.37
N GLU A 105 -8.79 -7.88 29.31
CA GLU A 105 -9.83 -7.38 30.22
C GLU A 105 -11.17 -8.10 30.02
N MET A 106 -11.60 -8.29 28.77
CA MET A 106 -12.84 -9.03 28.47
C MET A 106 -12.79 -10.48 28.97
N LEU A 107 -11.64 -11.15 28.84
CA LEU A 107 -11.45 -12.52 29.34
C LEU A 107 -11.46 -12.61 30.88
N LYS A 108 -11.01 -11.56 31.60
CA LYS A 108 -11.13 -11.49 33.06
C LYS A 108 -12.59 -11.35 33.49
N GLY A 109 -13.38 -10.55 32.77
CA GLY A 109 -14.81 -10.35 33.02
C GLY A 109 -15.64 -11.62 32.77
N ALA A 110 -15.31 -12.39 31.75
CA ALA A 110 -16.02 -13.63 31.39
C ALA A 110 -15.75 -14.83 32.35
N ARG A 111 -14.77 -14.71 33.25
CA ARG A 111 -14.44 -15.73 34.27
C ARG A 111 -15.14 -15.51 35.62
N ARG A 112 -15.95 -14.46 35.75
CA ARG A 112 -16.85 -14.24 36.90
C ARG A 112 -18.25 -14.74 36.57
#